data_AF-A0A2M7N9I3-F1
#
_entry.id   AF-A0A2M7N9I3-F1
#
_cell.length_a   1.000
_cell.length_b   1.000
_cell.length_c   1.000
_cell.angle_alpha   90.00
_cell.angle_beta   90.00
_cell.angle_gamma   90.00
#
_symmetry.space_group_name_H-M   'P 1'
#
loop_
_entity.id
_entity.type
_entity.pdbx_description
1 polymer ?
#
loop_
_entity_poly.entity_id
_entity_poly.type
_entity_poly.pdbx_seq_one_letter_code
_entity_poly.pdbx_strand_id
1 'polypeptide(L)' 'TSKKELLKINKKYLKHSYHTDIVTFNYNENNIISGDLFISLPQIKENSKTYNVTYEQELLRVIIHGVFHLLGYNDK' A
#
# COMPACT_ATOMS: atom_id res chain seq x y z
N THR A 1 -6.78 1.63 7.30
CA THR A 1 -6.42 0.80 8.47
C THR A 1 -5.43 1.52 9.38
N SER A 2 -5.36 1.17 10.67
CA SER A 2 -4.38 1.76 11.59
C SER A 2 -2.95 1.23 11.34
N LYS A 3 -1.93 2.01 11.70
CA LYS A 3 -0.50 1.64 11.55
C LYS A 3 -0.14 0.31 12.25
N LYS A 4 -0.80 0.01 13.38
CA LYS A 4 -0.61 -1.24 14.15
C LYS A 4 -1.20 -2.46 13.45
N GLU A 5 -2.35 -2.31 12.81
CA GLU A 5 -3.02 -3.38 12.07
C GLU A 5 -2.25 -3.72 10.79
N LEU A 6 -1.77 -2.71 10.05
CA LEU A 6 -0.93 -2.93 8.87
C LEU A 6 0.39 -3.64 9.21
N LEU A 7 1.02 -3.30 10.33
CA LEU A 7 2.19 -4.02 10.83
C LEU A 7 1.89 -5.49 11.16
N LYS A 8 0.71 -5.79 11.73
CA LYS A 8 0.27 -7.17 12.00
C LYS A 8 0.07 -7.94 10.70
N ILE A 9 -0.56 -7.33 9.70
CA ILE A 9 -0.79 -7.94 8.38
C ILE A 9 0.56 -8.20 7.68
N ASN A 10 1.45 -7.19 7.65
CA ASN A 10 2.76 -7.31 7.01
C ASN A 10 3.62 -8.42 7.65
N LYS A 11 3.64 -8.49 9.00
CA LYS A 11 4.33 -9.57 9.72
C LYS A 11 3.70 -10.94 9.50
N LYS A 12 2.36 -11.03 9.54
CA LYS A 12 1.64 -12.31 9.48
C LYS A 12 1.67 -12.95 8.10
N TYR A 13 1.52 -12.16 7.04
CA TYR A 13 1.34 -12.69 5.69
C TYR A 13 2.54 -12.49 4.77
N LEU A 14 3.35 -11.44 4.99
CA LEU A 14 4.51 -11.13 4.12
C LEU A 14 5.86 -11.36 4.80
N LYS A 15 5.87 -11.74 6.10
CA LYS A 15 7.08 -11.89 6.94
C LYS A 15 8.00 -10.67 6.98
N HIS A 16 7.50 -9.51 6.56
CA HIS A 16 8.24 -8.26 6.59
C HIS A 16 7.92 -7.48 7.86
N SER A 17 8.96 -6.98 8.52
CA SER A 17 8.88 -6.29 9.82
C SER A 17 9.04 -4.77 9.72
N TYR A 18 8.89 -4.19 8.53
CA TYR A 18 8.92 -2.73 8.32
C TYR A 18 7.51 -2.13 8.22
N HIS A 19 7.40 -0.84 8.56
CA HIS A 19 6.19 -0.06 8.35
C HIS A 19 6.09 0.30 6.87
N THR A 20 4.96 -0.03 6.26
CA THR A 20 4.62 0.38 4.90
C THR A 20 3.30 1.15 4.93
N ASP A 21 3.17 2.09 4.00
CA ASP A 21 1.95 2.84 3.71
C ASP A 21 0.90 2.00 2.97
N ILE A 22 1.34 0.93 2.30
CA ILE A 22 0.48 -0.01 1.57
C ILE A 22 0.95 -1.46 1.68
N VAL A 23 -0.01 -2.38 1.82
CA VAL A 23 0.20 -3.83 1.63
C VAL A 23 -0.73 -4.30 0.54
N THR A 24 -0.16 -4.94 -0.48
CA THR A 24 -0.88 -5.49 -1.63
C THR A 24 -0.89 -7.01 -1.54
N PHE A 25 -2.08 -7.61 -1.62
CA PHE A 25 -2.24 -9.05 -1.85
C PHE A 25 -2.66 -9.26 -3.29
N ASN A 26 -1.86 -10.00 -4.03
CA ASN A 26 -2.11 -10.30 -5.43
C ASN A 26 -2.84 -11.66 -5.54
N TYR A 27 -4.03 -11.64 -6.15
CA TYR A 27 -4.86 -12.80 -6.47
C TYR A 27 -5.10 -12.91 -7.97
N ASN A 28 -4.26 -12.30 -8.80
CA ASN A 28 -4.43 -12.29 -10.25
C ASN A 28 -4.54 -13.72 -10.76
N GLU A 29 -5.54 -13.94 -11.62
CA GLU A 29 -5.74 -15.21 -12.29
C GLU A 29 -5.85 -14.97 -13.80
N ASN A 30 -4.97 -15.59 -14.56
CA ASN A 30 -4.83 -15.37 -15.99
C ASN A 30 -4.67 -13.88 -16.33
N ASN A 31 -5.63 -13.31 -17.07
CA ASN A 31 -5.63 -11.92 -17.51
C ASN A 31 -6.52 -11.02 -16.63
N ILE A 32 -6.98 -11.51 -15.47
CA ILE A 32 -7.83 -10.76 -14.55
C ILE A 32 -6.97 -10.25 -13.39
N ILE A 33 -6.95 -8.93 -13.22
CA ILE A 33 -6.30 -8.29 -12.09
C ILE A 33 -7.24 -8.38 -10.88
N SER A 34 -6.76 -9.00 -9.81
CA SER A 34 -7.51 -9.18 -8.57
C SER A 34 -6.57 -9.08 -7.39
N GLY A 35 -6.99 -8.40 -6.33
CA GLY A 35 -6.15 -8.20 -5.17
C GLY A 35 -6.77 -7.31 -4.11
N ASP A 36 -6.17 -7.35 -2.92
CA ASP A 36 -6.53 -6.45 -1.82
C ASP A 36 -5.42 -5.40 -1.63
N LEU A 37 -5.83 -4.13 -1.49
CA LEU A 37 -4.94 -3.03 -1.13
C LEU A 37 -5.28 -2.53 0.28
N PHE A 38 -4.36 -2.77 1.23
CA PHE A 38 -4.48 -2.28 2.58
C PHE A 38 -3.67 -0.99 2.74
N ILE A 39 -4.36 0.15 2.86
CA ILE A 39 -3.74 1.48 2.93
C ILE A 39 -3.87 2.09 4.35
N SER A 40 -2.79 2.67 4.85
CA SER A 40 -2.75 3.39 6.14
C SER A 40 -3.05 4.87 5.95
N LEU A 41 -4.31 5.30 6.08
CA LEU A 41 -4.68 6.72 6.00
C LEU A 41 -3.91 7.64 6.97
N PRO A 42 -3.61 7.22 8.22
CA PRO A 42 -2.74 8.02 9.09
C PRO A 42 -1.33 8.21 8.51
N GLN A 43 -0.78 7.18 7.86
CA GLN A 43 0.54 7.27 7.22
C GLN A 43 0.48 8.17 5.97
N ILE A 44 -0.57 8.08 5.16
CA ILE A 44 -0.82 8.99 4.02
C ILE A 44 -0.81 10.44 4.48
N LYS A 45 -1.48 10.75 5.60
CA LYS A 45 -1.53 12.09 6.17
C LYS A 45 -0.19 12.58 6.71
N GLU A 46 0.64 11.68 7.26
CA GLU A 46 2.02 12.01 7.66
C GLU A 46 2.89 12.25 6.43
N ASN A 47 2.83 11.36 5.44
CA ASN A 47 3.58 11.44 4.19
C ASN A 47 3.23 12.70 3.38
N SER A 48 1.95 13.08 3.29
CA SER A 48 1.54 14.27 2.54
C SER A 48 2.18 15.53 3.09
N LYS A 49 2.37 15.61 4.41
CA LYS A 49 3.11 16.70 5.06
C LYS A 49 4.61 16.63 4.76
N THR A 50 5.20 15.44 4.88
CA THR A 50 6.64 15.22 4.62
C THR A 50 7.03 15.57 3.18
N TYR A 51 6.20 15.19 2.21
CA TYR A 51 6.43 15.43 0.78
C TYR A 51 5.85 16.76 0.29
N ASN A 52 5.23 17.54 1.18
CA ASN A 52 4.60 18.83 0.87
C ASN A 52 3.60 18.75 -0.31
N VAL A 53 2.77 17.71 -0.30
CA VAL A 53 1.69 17.49 -1.28
C VAL A 53 0.34 17.45 -0.58
N THR A 54 -0.75 17.58 -1.34
CA THR A 54 -2.09 17.43 -0.79
C THR A 54 -2.33 15.99 -0.32
N TYR A 55 -3.23 15.82 0.65
CA TYR A 55 -3.60 14.49 1.13
C TYR A 55 -4.15 13.63 0.00
N GLU A 56 -4.94 14.22 -0.88
CA GLU A 56 -5.55 13.60 -2.05
C GLU A 56 -4.50 13.12 -3.05
N GLN A 57 -3.47 13.93 -3.32
CA GLN A 57 -2.36 13.55 -4.20
C GLN A 57 -1.59 12.35 -3.64
N GLU A 58 -1.26 12.36 -2.35
CA GLU A 58 -0.55 11.24 -1.73
C GLU A 58 -1.39 9.96 -1.71
N LEU A 59 -2.69 10.08 -1.42
CA LEU A 59 -3.62 8.96 -1.46
C LEU A 59 -3.70 8.34 -2.86
N LEU A 60 -3.86 9.17 -3.90
CA LEU A 60 -3.88 8.72 -5.29
C LEU A 60 -2.55 8.06 -5.69
N ARG A 61 -1.42 8.66 -5.30
CA ARG A 61 -0.08 8.10 -5.55
C ARG A 61 0.02 6.69 -4.99
N VAL A 62 -0.40 6.48 -3.75
CA VAL A 62 -0.32 5.18 -3.07
C VAL A 62 -1.31 4.17 -3.66
N ILE A 63 -2.51 4.58 -4.07
CA ILE A 63 -3.45 3.69 -4.77
C ILE A 63 -2.87 3.24 -6.12
N ILE A 64 -2.39 4.17 -6.93
CA ILE A 64 -1.80 3.87 -8.25
C ILE A 64 -0.62 2.93 -8.09
N HIS A 65 0.24 3.18 -7.11
CA HIS A 65 1.35 2.33 -6.76
C HIS A 65 0.90 0.91 -6.35
N GLY A 66 -0.17 0.79 -5.54
CA GLY A 66 -0.76 -0.50 -5.21
C GLY A 66 -1.24 -1.28 -6.44
N VAL A 67 -1.86 -0.59 -7.38
CA VAL A 67 -2.28 -1.18 -8.67
C VAL A 67 -1.07 -1.59 -9.52
N PHE A 68 0.02 -0.82 -9.50
CA PHE A 68 1.26 -1.19 -10.19
C PHE A 68 1.86 -2.49 -9.64
N HIS A 69 1.86 -2.68 -8.32
CA HIS A 69 2.24 -3.97 -7.73
C HIS A 69 1.35 -5.12 -8.19
N LEU A 70 0.03 -4.90 -8.34
CA LEU A 70 -0.86 -5.90 -8.92
C LEU A 70 -0.54 -6.18 -10.39
N LEU A 71 -0.07 -5.20 -11.14
CA LEU A 71 0.39 -5.37 -12.52
C LEU A 71 1.79 -6.01 -12.66
N GLY A 72 2.46 -6.32 -11.54
CA GLY A 72 3.79 -6.95 -11.54
C GLY A 72 4.95 -5.94 -11.62
N TYR A 73 4.69 -4.64 -11.47
CA TYR A 73 5.73 -3.63 -11.30
C TYR A 73 6.10 -3.55 -9.83
N ASN A 74 7.27 -4.09 -9.47
CA ASN A 74 7.79 -4.05 -8.12
C ASN A 74 8.47 -2.71 -7.82
N ASP A 75 8.48 -2.33 -6.54
CA ASP A 75 9.29 -1.22 -6.05
C ASP A 75 10.77 -1.56 -6.13
N LYS A 76 11.53 -0.65 -6.72
CA LYS A 76 12.99 -0.60 -6.58
C LYS A 76 13.37 0.34 -5.45
#